data_AF-A0A8K0NPR6-F1
#
_entry.id   AF-A0A8K0NPR6-F1
#
_cell.length_a   1.000
_cell.length_b   1.000
_cell.length_c   1.000
_cell.angle_alpha   90.00
_cell.angle_beta   90.00
_cell.angle_gamma   90.00
#
_symmetry.space_group_name_H-M   'P 1'
#
loop_
_entity.id
_entity.type
_entity.pdbx_description
1 polymer ?
#
loop_
_entity_poly.entity_id
_entity_poly.type
_entity_poly.pdbx_seq_one_letter_code
_entity_poly.pdbx_strand_id
1 'polypeptide(L)'
;MGWFPLICRHGVVLAYTDMIKEHENAKFPLALVKWLGERYSGRISFGYDIGCSFAKTFQHAPLLSRLAKSDSRIQFHVGAWHGYAHNRECQVRYHPRLTSTAGLEDFEGCERLFSYTNGIAGVTRSATRYHRHQQLEWVIKQWNSDKLLHLGQFAIVRQTLPGI
;
A
#
# COMPACT_ATOMS: atom_id res chain seq x y z
N MET A 1 -12.23 -12.89 -4.58
CA MET A 1 -12.30 -12.64 -3.12
C MET A 1 -11.31 -11.55 -2.84
N GLY A 2 -11.80 -10.33 -2.68
CA GLY A 2 -10.94 -9.15 -2.68
C GLY A 2 -10.74 -8.61 -1.27
N TRP A 3 -9.53 -8.13 -1.00
CA TRP A 3 -9.25 -7.23 0.10
C TRP A 3 -8.25 -6.21 -0.44
N PHE A 4 -8.28 -4.99 0.07
CA PHE A 4 -7.40 -3.92 -0.38
C PHE A 4 -6.53 -3.51 0.81
N PRO A 5 -5.25 -3.90 0.87
CA PRO A 5 -4.34 -3.55 1.94
C PRO A 5 -3.70 -2.17 1.73
N LEU A 6 -3.32 -1.54 2.83
CA LEU A 6 -2.40 -0.42 2.91
C LEU A 6 -1.18 -0.86 3.72
N ILE A 7 -0.02 -0.81 3.10
CA ILE A 7 1.25 -1.22 3.71
C ILE A 7 2.20 -0.04 3.81
N CYS A 8 3.11 -0.07 4.78
CA CYS A 8 4.21 0.88 4.84
C CYS A 8 5.42 0.39 4.03
N ARG A 9 6.40 1.27 3.84
CA ARG A 9 7.69 0.97 3.19
C ARG A 9 8.49 -0.20 3.80
N HIS A 10 8.19 -0.56 5.04
CA HIS A 10 8.81 -1.71 5.72
C HIS A 10 8.08 -3.02 5.47
N GLY A 11 7.06 -3.01 4.60
CA GLY A 11 6.21 -4.16 4.29
C GLY A 11 5.16 -4.48 5.36
N VAL A 12 5.02 -3.69 6.42
CA VAL A 12 4.03 -3.91 7.48
C VAL A 12 2.66 -3.42 7.00
N VAL A 13 1.63 -4.26 7.15
CA VAL A 13 0.23 -3.90 6.89
C VAL A 13 -0.25 -2.96 7.99
N LEU A 14 -0.66 -1.75 7.59
CA LEU A 14 -1.17 -0.71 8.48
C LEU A 14 -2.70 -0.75 8.61
N ALA A 15 -3.38 -0.99 7.50
CA ALA A 15 -4.83 -1.06 7.42
C ALA A 15 -5.22 -1.90 6.19
N TYR A 16 -6.47 -2.35 6.13
CA TYR A 16 -7.04 -2.96 4.93
C TYR A 16 -8.55 -2.73 4.87
N THR A 17 -9.12 -2.93 3.69
CA THR A 17 -10.56 -2.99 3.48
C THR A 17 -10.95 -4.37 2.93
N ASP A 18 -12.04 -4.95 3.43
CA ASP A 18 -12.56 -6.20 2.88
C ASP A 18 -13.52 -5.89 1.71
N MET A 19 -13.19 -6.39 0.52
CA MET A 19 -14.01 -6.19 -0.68
C MET A 19 -15.08 -7.27 -0.73
N ILE A 20 -16.22 -7.00 -0.07
CA ILE A 20 -17.38 -7.89 -0.04
C ILE A 20 -18.30 -7.53 -1.21
N LYS A 21 -18.63 -8.54 -2.05
CA LYS A 21 -19.60 -8.48 -3.17
C LYS A 21 -19.26 -7.57 -4.36
N GLU A 22 -18.27 -6.71 -4.25
CA GLU A 22 -17.85 -5.84 -5.34
C GLU A 22 -16.44 -6.20 -5.83
N HIS A 23 -16.19 -5.90 -7.10
CA HIS A 23 -14.84 -5.88 -7.66
C HIS A 23 -14.05 -4.70 -7.10
N GLU A 24 -12.78 -4.62 -7.47
CA GLU A 24 -11.92 -3.49 -7.12
C GLU A 24 -12.54 -2.17 -7.64
N ASN A 25 -12.86 -1.29 -6.71
CA ASN A 25 -13.47 0.01 -6.95
C ASN A 25 -12.64 1.08 -6.23
N ALA A 26 -12.50 2.26 -6.83
CA ALA A 26 -11.76 3.39 -6.26
C ALA A 26 -12.14 3.73 -4.81
N LYS A 27 -13.35 3.41 -4.34
CA LYS A 27 -13.77 3.64 -2.95
C LYS A 27 -12.83 3.00 -1.92
N PHE A 28 -12.23 1.85 -2.22
CA PHE A 28 -11.35 1.13 -1.28
C PHE A 28 -10.01 1.87 -1.07
N PRO A 29 -9.21 2.16 -2.12
CA PRO A 29 -8.01 2.97 -1.95
C PRO A 29 -8.31 4.39 -1.46
N LEU A 30 -9.44 5.01 -1.86
CA LEU A 30 -9.83 6.33 -1.33
C LEU A 30 -10.08 6.30 0.19
N ALA A 31 -10.72 5.24 0.71
CA ALA A 31 -10.93 5.07 2.14
C ALA A 31 -9.60 4.92 2.91
N LEU A 32 -8.64 4.20 2.35
CA LEU A 32 -7.31 4.01 2.95
C LEU A 32 -6.46 5.28 2.90
N VAL A 33 -6.51 6.03 1.80
CA VAL A 33 -5.86 7.34 1.69
C VAL A 33 -6.44 8.31 2.72
N LYS A 34 -7.78 8.33 2.87
CA LYS A 34 -8.43 9.12 3.93
C LYS A 34 -7.94 8.70 5.31
N TRP A 35 -7.99 7.40 5.59
CA TRP A 35 -7.62 6.84 6.89
C TRP A 35 -6.20 7.24 7.30
N LEU A 36 -5.23 7.15 6.38
CA LEU A 36 -3.84 7.50 6.65
C LEU A 36 -3.61 9.02 6.67
N GLY A 37 -4.18 9.75 5.71
CA GLY A 37 -3.99 11.19 5.57
C GLY A 37 -4.58 12.01 6.71
N GLU A 38 -5.65 11.52 7.36
CA GLU A 38 -6.22 12.13 8.57
C GLU A 38 -5.41 11.82 9.85
N ARG A 39 -4.55 10.80 9.83
CA ARG A 39 -3.74 10.37 10.99
C ARG A 39 -2.34 10.96 11.03
N TYR A 40 -1.78 11.30 9.87
CA TYR A 40 -0.38 11.76 9.76
C TYR A 40 -0.27 13.08 8.99
N SER A 41 0.51 14.01 9.56
CA SER A 41 0.71 15.38 9.05
C SER A 41 1.96 15.58 8.17
N GLY A 42 2.75 14.52 7.91
CA GLY A 42 3.95 14.58 7.06
C GLY A 42 3.68 14.38 5.57
N ARG A 43 4.69 14.50 4.70
CA ARG A 43 4.55 14.10 3.28
C ARG A 43 4.31 12.60 3.19
N ILE A 44 3.29 12.18 2.44
CA ILE A 44 2.89 10.79 2.28
C ILE A 44 2.90 10.46 0.79
N SER A 45 3.64 9.41 0.45
CA SER A 45 3.67 8.88 -0.92
C SER A 45 2.94 7.54 -0.95
N PHE A 46 2.00 7.39 -1.86
CA PHE A 46 1.23 6.17 -2.08
C PHE A 46 1.66 5.52 -3.40
N GLY A 47 1.88 4.21 -3.36
CA GLY A 47 2.03 3.39 -4.55
C GLY A 47 0.71 2.72 -4.92
N TYR A 48 0.38 2.71 -6.21
CA TYR A 48 -0.75 1.95 -6.75
C TYR A 48 -0.53 1.72 -8.25
N ASP A 49 -0.90 0.56 -8.79
CA ASP A 49 -0.72 0.19 -10.20
C ASP A 49 -1.27 1.26 -11.14
N ILE A 50 -2.43 1.82 -10.80
CA ILE A 50 -3.06 2.91 -11.54
C ILE A 50 -2.86 4.28 -10.89
N GLY A 51 -1.77 4.47 -10.14
CA GLY A 51 -1.49 5.68 -9.35
C GLY A 51 -1.61 6.98 -10.16
N CYS A 52 -1.25 6.96 -11.45
CA CYS A 52 -1.37 8.10 -12.34
C CYS A 52 -2.83 8.55 -12.62
N SER A 53 -3.74 7.60 -12.84
CA SER A 53 -5.15 7.89 -13.05
C SER A 53 -5.86 8.09 -11.71
N PHE A 54 -5.47 7.32 -10.70
CA PHE A 54 -5.99 7.43 -9.34
C PHE A 54 -5.71 8.80 -8.71
N ALA A 55 -4.56 9.43 -9.01
CA ALA A 55 -4.30 10.80 -8.61
C ALA A 55 -5.41 11.77 -9.06
N LYS A 56 -5.94 11.60 -10.27
CA LYS A 56 -7.09 12.39 -10.75
C LYS A 56 -8.35 12.04 -9.98
N THR A 57 -8.62 10.76 -9.75
CA THR A 57 -9.77 10.31 -8.95
C THR A 57 -9.75 10.89 -7.55
N PHE A 58 -8.59 10.88 -6.88
CA PHE A 58 -8.37 11.48 -5.57
C PHE A 58 -8.69 12.98 -5.56
N GLN A 59 -8.19 13.74 -6.55
CA GLN A 59 -8.42 15.18 -6.65
C GLN A 59 -9.90 15.57 -6.81
N HIS A 60 -10.69 14.68 -7.41
CA HIS A 60 -12.13 14.92 -7.64
C HIS A 60 -13.03 14.25 -6.60
N ALA A 61 -12.47 13.50 -5.64
CA ALA A 61 -13.25 12.80 -4.63
C ALA A 61 -13.83 13.79 -3.58
N PRO A 62 -15.16 13.98 -3.49
CA PRO A 62 -15.76 14.97 -2.59
C PRO A 62 -15.42 14.73 -1.12
N LEU A 63 -15.38 13.45 -0.72
CA LEU A 63 -15.05 13.00 0.64
C LEU A 63 -13.62 13.34 1.07
N LEU A 64 -12.74 13.59 0.11
CA LEU A 64 -11.34 13.92 0.33
C LEU A 64 -11.03 15.36 -0.05
N SER A 65 -12.03 16.18 -0.38
CA SER A 65 -11.85 17.54 -0.87
C SER A 65 -10.98 18.41 0.06
N ARG A 66 -11.09 18.25 1.38
CA ARG A 66 -10.18 18.90 2.34
C ARG A 66 -8.74 18.43 2.11
N LEU A 67 -8.51 17.11 2.15
CA LEU A 67 -7.18 16.51 1.98
C LEU A 67 -6.60 16.75 0.58
N ALA A 68 -7.42 16.84 -0.46
CA ALA A 68 -6.99 17.07 -1.84
C ALA A 68 -6.66 18.54 -2.12
N LYS A 69 -7.48 19.48 -1.61
CA LYS A 69 -7.30 20.93 -1.84
C LYS A 69 -6.25 21.58 -0.95
N SER A 70 -6.12 21.10 0.29
CA SER A 70 -5.23 21.73 1.27
C SER A 70 -3.82 21.17 1.26
N ASP A 71 -3.55 20.11 0.51
CA ASP A 71 -2.43 19.26 0.84
C ASP A 71 -1.53 18.82 -0.33
N SER A 72 -0.48 19.61 -0.56
CA SER A 72 0.67 19.23 -1.39
C SER A 72 1.52 18.10 -0.77
N ARG A 73 1.11 17.54 0.38
CA ARG A 73 1.82 16.44 1.05
C ARG A 73 1.52 15.07 0.46
N ILE A 74 0.40 14.88 -0.25
CA ILE A 74 0.05 13.56 -0.80
C ILE A 74 0.53 13.44 -2.24
N GLN A 75 1.35 12.43 -2.49
CA GLN A 75 1.81 12.07 -3.82
C GLN A 75 1.46 10.63 -4.14
N PHE A 76 1.18 10.38 -5.42
CA PHE A 76 0.94 9.04 -5.95
C PHE A 76 2.06 8.64 -6.88
N HIS A 77 2.36 7.34 -6.87
CA HIS A 77 3.34 6.69 -7.72
C HIS A 77 2.71 5.45 -8.35
N VAL A 78 3.25 5.04 -9.49
CA VAL A 78 2.98 3.73 -10.10
C VAL A 78 4.11 2.79 -9.67
N GLY A 79 3.79 1.56 -9.26
CA GLY A 79 4.79 0.54 -8.89
C GLY A 79 5.91 0.44 -9.93
N ALA A 80 7.15 0.25 -9.49
CA ALA A 80 8.32 0.28 -10.39
C ALA A 80 8.21 -0.73 -11.55
N TRP A 81 7.56 -1.87 -11.33
CA TRP A 81 7.40 -2.91 -12.35
C TRP A 81 6.22 -2.62 -13.27
N HIS A 82 5.16 -2.02 -12.72
CA HIS A 82 4.01 -1.56 -13.50
C HIS A 82 4.30 -0.29 -14.30
N GLY A 83 5.21 0.57 -13.83
CA GLY A 83 5.49 1.86 -14.43
C GLY A 83 5.90 1.77 -15.89
N TYR A 84 6.64 0.74 -16.28
CA TYR A 84 7.06 0.52 -17.67
C TYR A 84 5.92 0.18 -18.63
N ALA A 85 4.78 -0.31 -18.12
CA ALA A 85 3.58 -0.54 -18.92
C ALA A 85 2.81 0.75 -19.26
N HIS A 86 3.14 1.86 -18.61
CA HIS A 86 2.48 3.15 -18.83
C HIS A 86 3.20 3.98 -19.90
N ASN A 87 2.49 4.95 -20.49
CA ASN A 87 3.08 5.86 -21.48
C ASN A 87 4.24 6.70 -20.88
N ARG A 88 5.08 7.27 -21.76
CA ARG A 88 6.28 8.02 -21.35
C ARG A 88 5.97 9.20 -20.42
N GLU A 89 4.87 9.93 -20.67
CA GLU A 89 4.47 11.05 -19.81
C GLU A 89 4.16 10.58 -18.39
N CYS A 90 3.44 9.46 -18.25
CA CYS A 90 3.15 8.84 -16.98
C CYS A 90 4.42 8.37 -16.27
N GLN A 91 5.34 7.72 -16.98
CA GLN A 91 6.62 7.28 -16.40
C GLN A 91 7.38 8.46 -15.80
N VAL A 92 7.56 9.55 -16.55
CA VAL A 92 8.30 10.73 -16.09
C VAL A 92 7.69 11.36 -14.83
N ARG A 93 6.35 11.31 -14.68
CA ARG A 93 5.65 11.97 -13.57
C ARG A 93 5.42 11.08 -12.34
N TYR A 94 5.25 9.78 -12.52
CA TYR A 94 4.75 8.87 -11.48
C TYR A 94 5.67 7.68 -11.20
N HIS A 95 6.69 7.42 -12.03
CA HIS A 95 7.60 6.29 -11.79
C HIS A 95 8.52 6.60 -10.59
N PRO A 96 8.63 5.72 -9.58
CA PRO A 96 9.36 5.99 -8.33
C PRO A 96 10.80 6.43 -8.57
N ARG A 97 11.51 5.74 -9.46
CA ARG A 97 12.90 6.07 -9.85
C ARG A 97 13.10 7.45 -10.50
N LEU A 98 12.04 8.08 -11.00
CA LEU A 98 12.09 9.39 -11.66
C LEU A 98 11.51 10.50 -10.77
N THR A 99 11.07 10.16 -9.56
CA THR A 99 10.50 11.10 -8.59
C THR A 99 11.36 11.18 -7.33
N SER A 100 11.55 12.38 -6.78
CA SER A 100 12.40 12.58 -5.59
C SER A 100 11.76 12.11 -4.27
N THR A 101 10.45 11.94 -4.24
CA THR A 101 9.67 11.63 -3.02
C THR A 101 9.54 10.15 -2.71
N ALA A 102 9.74 9.28 -3.70
CA ALA A 102 9.73 7.83 -3.54
C ALA A 102 10.95 7.31 -2.75
N GLY A 103 12.09 8.02 -2.83
CA GLY A 103 13.35 7.52 -2.29
C GLY A 103 13.79 6.23 -3.00
N LEU A 104 14.06 5.17 -2.23
CA LEU A 104 14.42 3.84 -2.73
C LEU A 104 13.23 2.86 -2.77
N GLU A 105 12.01 3.36 -2.55
CA GLU A 105 10.81 2.53 -2.55
C GLU A 105 10.43 2.11 -3.97
N ASP A 106 10.14 0.82 -4.17
CA ASP A 106 9.64 0.30 -5.44
C ASP A 106 8.12 0.28 -5.52
N PHE A 107 7.44 0.42 -4.37
CA PHE A 107 6.00 0.38 -4.23
C PHE A 107 5.36 -0.96 -4.61
N GLU A 108 6.12 -2.06 -4.53
CA GLU A 108 5.68 -3.42 -4.89
C GLU A 108 5.39 -4.31 -3.66
N GLY A 109 5.19 -3.69 -2.50
CA GLY A 109 5.02 -4.46 -1.27
C GLY A 109 3.67 -5.21 -1.24
N CYS A 110 2.65 -4.70 -1.94
CA CYS A 110 1.31 -5.30 -1.94
C CYS A 110 1.33 -6.61 -2.72
N GLU A 111 2.09 -6.68 -3.80
CA GLU A 111 2.31 -7.83 -4.68
C GLU A 111 2.96 -8.96 -3.90
N ARG A 112 3.98 -8.62 -3.08
CA ARG A 112 4.63 -9.58 -2.16
C ARG A 112 3.65 -10.10 -1.11
N LEU A 113 2.82 -9.22 -0.54
CA LEU A 113 1.80 -9.60 0.42
C LEU A 113 0.71 -10.47 -0.21
N PHE A 114 0.28 -10.17 -1.44
CA PHE A 114 -0.67 -10.98 -2.19
C PHE A 114 -0.09 -12.36 -2.51
N SER A 115 1.19 -12.43 -2.91
CA SER A 115 1.88 -13.70 -3.09
C SER A 115 1.89 -14.55 -1.80
N TYR A 116 2.16 -13.93 -0.64
CA TYR A 116 2.14 -14.63 0.65
C TYR A 116 0.74 -15.09 1.05
N THR A 117 -0.26 -14.22 0.92
CA THR A 117 -1.65 -14.51 1.32
C THR A 117 -2.39 -15.40 0.33
N ASN A 118 -1.83 -15.65 -0.86
CA ASN A 118 -2.44 -16.57 -1.83
C ASN A 118 -2.63 -17.99 -1.26
N GLY A 119 -1.79 -18.41 -0.30
CA GLY A 119 -1.93 -19.70 0.38
C GLY A 119 -3.26 -19.87 1.12
N ILE A 120 -3.90 -18.77 1.56
CA ILE A 120 -5.22 -18.81 2.23
C ILE A 120 -6.38 -18.48 1.29
N ALA A 121 -6.12 -18.24 0.00
CA ALA A 121 -7.15 -17.84 -0.97
C ALA A 121 -8.22 -18.92 -1.17
N GLY A 122 -7.85 -20.21 -1.08
CA GLY A 122 -8.78 -21.32 -1.21
C GLY A 122 -9.79 -21.37 -0.06
N VAL A 123 -9.28 -21.34 1.18
CA VAL A 123 -10.11 -21.42 2.40
C VAL A 123 -10.95 -20.15 2.61
N THR A 124 -10.44 -18.97 2.26
CA THR A 124 -11.19 -17.71 2.43
C THR A 124 -12.24 -17.48 1.34
N ARG A 125 -12.25 -18.27 0.26
CA ARG A 125 -13.23 -18.14 -0.84
C ARG A 125 -14.61 -18.64 -0.48
N SER A 126 -14.70 -19.73 0.26
CA SER A 126 -15.99 -20.30 0.65
C SER A 126 -16.34 -20.03 2.11
N ALA A 127 -15.50 -19.26 2.81
CA ALA A 127 -15.68 -18.93 4.22
C ALA A 127 -16.84 -17.95 4.43
N THR A 128 -17.50 -18.07 5.58
CA THR A 128 -18.40 -17.02 6.07
C THR A 128 -17.61 -15.73 6.30
N ARG A 129 -18.31 -14.58 6.35
CA ARG A 129 -17.67 -13.28 6.62
C ARG A 129 -16.80 -13.31 7.88
N TYR A 130 -17.31 -13.93 8.95
CA TYR A 130 -16.59 -14.05 10.22
C TYR A 130 -15.29 -14.85 10.09
N HIS A 131 -15.35 -16.06 9.53
CA HIS A 131 -14.15 -16.91 9.38
C HIS A 131 -13.15 -16.30 8.40
N ARG A 132 -13.63 -15.62 7.36
CA ARG A 132 -12.77 -14.86 6.44
C ARG A 132 -11.99 -13.77 7.18
N HIS A 133 -12.66 -12.96 8.00
CA HIS A 133 -12.00 -11.91 8.80
C HIS A 133 -11.01 -12.51 9.78
N GLN A 134 -11.38 -13.58 10.49
CA GLN A 134 -10.46 -14.28 11.40
C GLN A 134 -9.20 -14.76 10.67
N GLN A 135 -9.33 -15.37 9.49
CA GLN A 135 -8.19 -15.87 8.72
C GLN A 135 -7.31 -14.73 8.20
N LEU A 136 -7.92 -13.63 7.72
CA LEU A 136 -7.19 -12.44 7.27
C LEU A 136 -6.41 -11.80 8.44
N GLU A 137 -7.05 -11.65 9.59
CA GLU A 137 -6.41 -11.12 10.80
C GLU A 137 -5.21 -11.97 11.23
N TRP A 138 -5.33 -13.29 11.22
CA TRP A 138 -4.24 -14.19 11.59
C TRP A 138 -3.06 -14.11 10.62
N VAL A 139 -3.31 -14.15 9.31
CA VAL A 139 -2.23 -14.08 8.32
C VAL A 139 -1.53 -12.71 8.34
N ILE A 140 -2.28 -11.63 8.56
CA ILE A 140 -1.72 -10.28 8.68
C ILE A 140 -0.87 -10.15 9.93
N LYS A 141 -1.33 -10.68 11.07
CA LYS A 141 -0.54 -10.70 12.32
C LYS A 141 0.78 -11.44 12.12
N GLN A 142 0.74 -12.63 11.52
CA GLN A 142 1.95 -13.39 11.23
C GLN A 142 2.90 -12.61 10.31
N TRP A 143 2.39 -12.10 9.19
CA TRP A 143 3.17 -11.31 8.24
C TRP A 143 3.82 -10.09 8.91
N ASN A 144 3.05 -9.33 9.69
CA ASN A 144 3.56 -8.15 10.38
C ASN A 144 4.63 -8.51 11.42
N SER A 145 4.44 -9.59 12.19
CA SER A 145 5.45 -10.11 13.11
C SER A 145 6.74 -10.46 12.37
N ASP A 146 6.66 -11.17 11.25
CA ASP A 146 7.83 -11.53 10.46
C ASP A 146 8.54 -10.28 9.91
N LYS A 147 7.82 -9.28 9.41
CA LYS A 147 8.42 -8.01 8.95
C LYS A 147 9.13 -7.27 10.08
N LEU A 148 8.50 -7.16 11.24
CA LEU A 148 9.07 -6.46 12.39
C LEU A 148 10.33 -7.17 12.92
N LEU A 149 10.35 -8.51 12.96
CA LEU A 149 11.52 -9.28 13.38
C LEU A 149 12.71 -9.06 12.44
N HIS A 150 12.49 -9.04 11.12
CA HIS A 150 13.56 -8.77 10.15
C HIS A 150 14.09 -7.33 10.25
N LEU A 151 13.24 -6.34 10.55
CA LEU A 151 13.71 -4.98 10.82
C LEU A 151 14.58 -4.90 12.08
N GLY A 152 14.21 -5.64 13.13
CA GLY A 152 14.99 -5.74 14.36
C GLY A 152 16.38 -6.35 14.12
N GLN A 153 16.47 -7.39 13.30
CA GLN A 153 17.76 -7.99 12.91
C GLN A 153 18.65 -6.99 12.17
N PHE A 154 18.09 -6.21 11.25
CA PHE A 154 18.85 -5.16 10.57
C PHE A 154 19.43 -4.11 11.53
N ALA A 155 18.65 -3.71 12.55
CA ALA A 155 19.10 -2.76 13.57
C ALA A 155 20.24 -3.33 14.43
N ILE A 156 20.17 -4.61 14.82
CA ILE A 156 21.19 -5.29 15.62
C ILE A 156 22.49 -5.49 14.81
N VAL A 157 22.39 -5.89 13.54
CA VAL A 157 23.56 -6.08 12.67
C VAL A 157 24.29 -4.75 12.41
N ARG A 158 23.57 -3.64 12.26
CA ARG A 158 24.21 -2.31 12.12
C ARG A 158 24.91 -1.84 13.39
N GLN A 159 24.42 -2.19 14.58
CA GLN A 159 25.06 -1.81 15.85
C GLN A 159 26.30 -2.64 16.19
N THR A 160 26.45 -3.81 15.57
CA THR A 160 27.53 -4.77 15.86
C THR A 160 28.68 -4.73 14.85
N LEU A 161 28.56 -3.94 13.77
CA LEU A 161 29.63 -3.67 12.82
C LEU A 161 30.25 -2.29 13.10
N PRO A 162 31.45 -2.22 13.71
CA PRO A 162 32.13 -0.94 13.86
C PRO A 162 32.69 -0.49 12.51
N GLY A 163 32.15 0.60 11.94
CA GLY A 163 32.80 1.30 10.81
C GLY A 163 31.98 1.57 9.55
N ILE A 164 30.66 1.68 9.63
CA ILE A 164 29.84 2.43 8.64
C ILE A 164 29.00 3.48 9.33
#